data_AF-A0A8R1I3Q2-F1
#
_entry.id   AF-A0A8R1I3Q2-F1
#
_cell.length_a   1.000
_cell.length_b   1.000
_cell.length_c   1.000
_cell.angle_alpha   90.00
_cell.angle_beta   90.00
_cell.angle_gamma   90.00
#
_symmetry.space_group_name_H-M   'P 1'
#
loop_
_entity.id
_entity.type
_entity.pdbx_description
1 polymer ?
#
loop_
_entity_poly.entity_id
_entity_poly.type
_entity_poly.pdbx_seq_one_letter_code
_entity_poly.pdbx_strand_id
1 'polypeptide(L)'
;METRENKNVAEQKCVELEVKWQWSAGGYKKESIYDTLAWHTLIFPLTIFRYLQWSVLWYWRFAIKKEEYDEEAKLYLIRKYLGVSQFEFDQRFTDADIDDMFERECWLKSNCATWKAERDAEEQEKMAQSGKYKRYKRYMKNAGTISFVDED
;
A
#
# COMPACT_ATOMS: atom_id res chain seq x y z
N MET A 1 -20.43 -35.22 58.67
CA MET A 1 -19.31 -35.20 57.69
C MET A 1 -19.83 -35.37 56.26
N GLU A 2 -20.83 -36.23 56.03
CA GLU A 2 -21.46 -36.48 54.71
C GLU A 2 -21.95 -35.24 53.95
N THR A 3 -22.39 -34.19 54.67
CA THR A 3 -22.89 -32.96 54.04
C THR A 3 -21.82 -32.12 53.35
N ARG A 4 -20.53 -32.32 53.67
CA ARG A 4 -19.42 -31.62 53.00
C ARG A 4 -18.92 -32.38 51.76
N GLU A 5 -18.85 -33.72 51.84
CA GLU A 5 -18.51 -34.55 50.68
C GLU A 5 -19.55 -34.43 49.57
N ASN A 6 -20.85 -34.43 49.90
CA ASN A 6 -21.91 -34.29 48.91
C ASN A 6 -21.89 -32.92 48.19
N LYS A 7 -21.44 -31.86 48.87
CA LYS A 7 -21.26 -30.54 48.24
C LYS A 7 -20.06 -30.54 47.29
N ASN A 8 -18.94 -31.10 47.71
CA ASN A 8 -17.73 -31.17 46.87
C ASN A 8 -17.97 -32.00 45.61
N VAL A 9 -18.71 -33.11 45.69
CA VAL A 9 -19.06 -33.94 44.53
C VAL A 9 -20.02 -33.20 43.58
N ALA A 10 -20.95 -32.39 44.12
CA ALA A 10 -21.85 -31.58 43.30
C ALA A 10 -21.09 -30.45 42.57
N GLU A 11 -20.17 -29.78 43.27
CA GLU A 11 -19.32 -28.73 42.68
C GLU A 11 -18.42 -29.29 41.57
N GLN A 12 -17.83 -30.47 41.77
CA GLN A 12 -17.01 -31.15 40.74
C GLN A 12 -17.81 -31.49 39.48
N LYS A 13 -19.04 -31.99 39.63
CA LYS A 13 -19.91 -32.30 38.48
C LYS A 13 -20.32 -31.06 37.70
N CYS A 14 -20.58 -29.94 38.37
CA CYS A 14 -20.89 -28.68 37.70
C CYS A 14 -19.72 -28.20 36.84
N VAL A 15 -18.49 -28.24 37.38
CA VAL A 15 -17.28 -27.84 36.64
C VAL A 15 -17.03 -28.77 35.45
N GLU A 16 -17.20 -30.09 35.62
CA GLU A 16 -17.02 -31.05 34.52
C GLU A 16 -18.06 -30.86 33.41
N LEU A 17 -19.31 -30.56 33.77
CA LEU A 17 -20.35 -30.23 32.79
C LEU A 17 -20.02 -28.91 32.06
N GLU A 18 -19.56 -27.88 32.75
CA GLU A 18 -19.21 -26.59 32.15
C GLU A 18 -18.03 -26.70 31.18
N VAL A 19 -17.00 -27.47 31.53
CA VAL A 19 -15.88 -27.81 30.62
C VAL A 19 -16.36 -28.61 29.42
N LYS A 20 -17.29 -29.56 29.62
CA LYS A 20 -17.88 -30.36 28.54
C LYS A 20 -18.76 -29.52 27.61
N TRP A 21 -19.53 -28.57 28.15
CA TRP A 21 -20.28 -27.58 27.39
C TRP A 21 -19.34 -26.69 26.58
N GLN A 22 -18.22 -26.26 27.15
CA GLN A 22 -17.24 -25.41 26.47
C GLN A 22 -16.47 -26.15 25.36
N TRP A 23 -16.18 -27.44 25.53
CA TRP A 23 -15.55 -28.27 24.48
C TRP A 23 -16.51 -28.57 23.32
N SER A 24 -17.81 -28.69 23.62
CA SER A 24 -18.85 -28.94 22.61
C SER A 24 -19.30 -27.67 21.89
N ALA A 25 -19.22 -26.52 22.56
CA ALA A 25 -19.44 -25.19 22.00
C ALA A 25 -18.15 -24.61 21.38
N GLY A 26 -17.42 -25.46 20.63
CA GLY A 26 -16.27 -25.05 19.83
C GLY A 26 -16.61 -23.80 19.03
N GLY A 27 -15.71 -22.81 19.08
CA GLY A 27 -15.86 -21.45 18.55
C GLY A 27 -16.00 -21.35 17.02
N TYR A 28 -16.97 -22.06 16.45
CA TYR A 28 -17.40 -21.93 15.08
C TYR A 28 -18.15 -20.62 14.93
N LYS A 29 -17.39 -19.58 14.60
CA LYS A 29 -17.89 -18.32 14.07
C LYS A 29 -18.82 -18.67 12.91
N LYS A 30 -20.08 -18.23 12.95
CA LYS A 30 -21.09 -18.53 11.91
C LYS A 30 -20.50 -18.18 10.54
N GLU A 31 -20.11 -19.23 9.81
CA GLU A 31 -19.34 -19.10 8.59
C GLU A 31 -20.24 -18.47 7.52
N SER A 32 -19.80 -17.31 7.02
CA SER A 32 -20.43 -16.64 5.91
C SER A 32 -20.21 -17.51 4.67
N ILE A 33 -21.27 -17.79 3.91
CA ILE A 33 -21.20 -18.61 2.68
C ILE A 33 -20.15 -18.05 1.69
N TYR A 34 -19.88 -16.74 1.78
CA TYR A 34 -18.90 -16.04 0.97
C TYR A 34 -17.44 -16.27 1.37
N ASP A 35 -17.18 -16.78 2.58
CA ASP A 35 -15.83 -17.07 3.11
C ASP A 35 -15.42 -18.54 2.89
N THR A 36 -16.28 -19.29 2.19
CA THR A 36 -15.97 -20.67 1.83
C THR A 36 -14.89 -20.67 0.75
N LEU A 37 -13.78 -21.37 0.97
CA LEU A 37 -12.69 -21.54 0.00
C LEU A 37 -13.20 -21.94 -1.41
N ALA A 38 -14.29 -22.71 -1.47
CA ALA A 38 -14.95 -23.10 -2.71
C ALA A 38 -15.44 -21.90 -3.56
N TRP A 39 -15.92 -20.82 -2.92
CA TRP A 39 -16.35 -19.60 -3.60
C TRP A 39 -15.17 -18.91 -4.28
N HIS A 40 -14.05 -18.82 -3.58
CA HIS A 40 -12.80 -18.30 -4.15
C HIS A 40 -12.31 -19.17 -5.31
N THR A 41 -12.32 -20.50 -5.17
CA THR A 41 -11.87 -21.41 -6.25
C THR A 41 -12.69 -21.29 -7.53
N LEU A 42 -13.98 -20.96 -7.45
CA LEU A 42 -14.85 -20.78 -8.62
C LEU A 42 -14.75 -19.39 -9.25
N ILE A 43 -14.65 -18.33 -8.44
CA ILE A 43 -14.63 -16.94 -8.95
C ILE A 43 -13.24 -16.55 -9.44
N PHE A 44 -12.20 -17.04 -8.77
CA PHE A 44 -10.82 -16.74 -9.12
C PHE A 44 -10.48 -17.01 -10.60
N PRO A 45 -10.78 -18.19 -11.19
CA PRO A 45 -10.50 -18.42 -12.60
C PRO A 45 -11.27 -17.46 -13.50
N LEU A 46 -12.55 -17.17 -13.21
CA LEU A 46 -13.35 -16.25 -14.02
C LEU A 46 -12.78 -14.82 -14.02
N THR A 47 -12.36 -14.34 -12.86
CA THR A 47 -11.75 -13.01 -12.73
C THR A 47 -10.40 -12.93 -13.45
N ILE A 48 -9.58 -13.99 -13.37
CA ILE A 48 -8.31 -14.07 -14.10
C ILE A 48 -8.53 -14.10 -15.60
N PHE A 49 -9.46 -14.92 -16.11
CA PHE A 49 -9.72 -14.97 -17.55
C PHE A 49 -10.16 -13.62 -18.09
N ARG A 50 -11.04 -12.92 -17.38
CA ARG A 50 -11.46 -11.56 -17.76
C ARG A 50 -10.26 -10.59 -17.76
N TYR A 51 -9.40 -10.67 -16.75
CA TYR A 51 -8.19 -9.85 -16.69
C TYR A 51 -7.22 -10.17 -17.82
N LEU A 52 -6.98 -11.45 -18.10
CA LEU A 52 -6.13 -11.91 -19.20
C LEU A 52 -6.66 -11.47 -20.56
N GLN A 53 -7.97 -11.58 -20.79
CA GLN A 53 -8.59 -11.08 -22.03
C GLN A 53 -8.34 -9.58 -22.20
N TRP A 54 -8.55 -8.80 -21.13
CA TRP A 54 -8.25 -7.37 -21.16
C TRP A 54 -6.77 -7.09 -21.43
N SER A 55 -5.86 -7.81 -20.75
CA SER A 55 -4.41 -7.65 -20.96
C SER A 55 -3.96 -8.05 -22.35
N VAL A 56 -4.50 -9.12 -22.93
CA VAL A 56 -4.18 -9.59 -24.29
C VAL A 56 -4.74 -8.63 -25.33
N LEU A 57 -5.97 -8.13 -25.16
CA LEU A 57 -6.53 -7.10 -26.03
C LEU A 57 -5.71 -5.81 -25.97
N TRP A 58 -5.32 -5.39 -24.76
CA TRP A 58 -4.43 -4.25 -24.56
C TRP A 58 -3.09 -4.49 -25.27
N TYR A 59 -2.43 -5.62 -25.00
CA TYR A 59 -1.17 -5.98 -25.65
C TYR A 59 -1.29 -6.05 -27.18
N TRP A 60 -2.39 -6.59 -27.71
CA TRP A 60 -2.63 -6.65 -29.15
C TRP A 60 -2.79 -5.26 -29.78
N ARG A 61 -3.57 -4.38 -29.13
CA ARG A 61 -3.77 -2.99 -29.58
C ARG A 61 -2.46 -2.19 -29.56
N PHE A 62 -1.67 -2.28 -28.49
CA PHE A 62 -0.45 -1.48 -28.35
C PHE A 62 0.78 -2.08 -29.04
N ALA A 63 0.97 -3.41 -29.00
CA ALA A 63 2.17 -4.05 -29.54
C ALA A 63 2.10 -4.31 -31.05
N ILE A 64 0.93 -4.72 -31.58
CA ILE A 64 0.80 -5.12 -32.99
C ILE A 64 0.24 -3.99 -33.85
N LYS A 65 -0.72 -3.22 -33.32
CA LYS A 65 -1.40 -2.17 -34.10
C LYS A 65 -0.63 -0.85 -34.16
N LYS A 66 0.35 -0.61 -33.26
CA LYS A 66 1.11 0.65 -33.14
C LYS A 66 0.21 1.90 -33.31
N GLU A 67 -1.03 1.83 -32.82
CA GLU A 67 -1.88 3.02 -32.75
C GLU A 67 -1.20 3.99 -31.77
N GLU A 68 -1.26 5.29 -32.07
CA GLU A 68 -0.78 6.32 -31.15
C GLU A 68 -1.36 6.05 -29.77
N TYR A 69 -0.52 6.06 -28.74
CA TYR A 69 -0.98 5.80 -27.39
C TYR A 69 -2.12 6.76 -27.08
N ASP A 70 -3.30 6.20 -26.82
CA ASP A 70 -4.47 6.96 -26.38
C ASP A 70 -4.07 7.80 -25.15
N GLU A 71 -4.65 8.98 -24.96
CA GLU A 71 -4.27 9.90 -23.88
C GLU A 71 -4.36 9.20 -22.51
N GLU A 72 -5.40 8.39 -22.32
CA GLU A 72 -5.59 7.56 -21.13
C GLU A 72 -4.48 6.51 -20.96
N ALA A 73 -4.00 5.91 -22.05
CA ALA A 73 -2.93 4.91 -22.02
C ALA A 73 -1.56 5.55 -21.72
N LYS A 74 -1.32 6.76 -22.22
CA LYS A 74 -0.14 7.57 -21.88
C LYS A 74 -0.14 7.91 -20.40
N LEU A 75 -1.26 8.40 -19.85
CA LEU A 75 -1.43 8.68 -18.42
C LEU A 75 -1.17 7.43 -17.56
N TYR A 76 -1.72 6.29 -17.97
CA TYR A 76 -1.48 5.02 -17.27
C TYR A 76 0.01 4.65 -17.23
N LEU A 77 0.72 4.80 -18.35
CA LEU A 77 2.16 4.54 -18.44
C LEU A 77 2.98 5.49 -17.57
N ILE A 78 2.67 6.79 -17.64
CA ILE A 78 3.30 7.83 -16.81
C ILE A 78 3.16 7.46 -15.34
N ARG A 79 1.92 7.20 -14.87
CA ARG A 79 1.66 6.76 -13.49
C ARG A 79 2.47 5.52 -13.10
N LYS A 80 2.55 4.53 -14.00
CA LYS A 80 3.30 3.29 -13.77
C LYS A 80 4.80 3.53 -13.63
N TYR A 81 5.38 4.44 -14.42
CA TYR A 81 6.81 4.78 -14.32
C TYR A 81 7.14 5.66 -13.12
N LEU A 82 6.23 6.55 -12.73
CA LEU A 82 6.37 7.34 -11.51
C LEU A 82 6.24 6.47 -10.24
N GLY A 83 5.45 5.39 -10.30
CA GLY A 83 5.24 4.45 -9.19
C GLY A 83 4.23 4.95 -8.15
N VAL A 84 3.34 5.87 -8.54
CA VAL A 84 2.35 6.50 -7.65
C VAL A 84 0.95 5.90 -7.82
N SER A 85 0.17 5.94 -6.75
CA SER A 85 -1.25 5.54 -6.80
C SER A 85 -2.09 6.57 -7.57
N GLN A 86 -3.31 6.21 -7.98
CA GLN A 86 -4.17 7.11 -8.77
C GLN A 86 -4.52 8.36 -7.98
N PHE A 87 -4.87 8.14 -6.72
CA PHE A 87 -5.26 9.16 -5.78
C PHE A 87 -4.08 10.08 -5.47
N GLU A 88 -2.90 9.50 -5.26
CA GLU A 88 -1.68 10.28 -5.04
C GLU A 88 -1.28 11.09 -6.28
N PHE A 89 -1.47 10.54 -7.48
CA PHE A 89 -1.20 11.26 -8.73
C PHE A 89 -2.12 12.48 -8.87
N ASP A 90 -3.42 12.30 -8.69
CA ASP A 90 -4.44 13.36 -8.78
C ASP A 90 -4.26 14.46 -7.72
N GLN A 91 -3.79 14.10 -6.53
CA GLN A 91 -3.52 15.07 -5.46
C GLN A 91 -2.20 15.82 -5.63
N ARG A 92 -1.18 15.16 -6.19
CA ARG A 92 0.19 15.67 -6.25
C ARG A 92 0.46 16.49 -7.51
N PHE A 93 -0.19 16.17 -8.62
CA PHE A 93 0.04 16.79 -9.92
C PHE A 93 -1.18 17.60 -10.34
N THR A 94 -0.97 18.85 -10.73
CA THR A 94 -2.02 19.68 -11.31
C THR A 94 -2.14 19.36 -12.81
N ASP A 95 -3.27 19.69 -13.45
CA ASP A 95 -3.44 19.54 -14.91
C ASP A 95 -2.27 20.14 -15.72
N ALA A 96 -1.69 21.25 -15.26
CA ALA A 96 -0.51 21.85 -15.89
C ALA A 96 0.76 20.99 -15.79
N ASP A 97 0.94 20.26 -14.68
CA ASP A 97 2.06 19.31 -14.53
C ASP A 97 1.86 18.10 -15.44
N ILE A 98 0.61 17.69 -15.63
CA ILE A 98 0.23 16.60 -16.53
C ILE A 98 0.55 16.99 -17.98
N ASP A 99 0.21 18.22 -18.39
CA ASP A 99 0.55 18.76 -19.71
C ASP A 99 2.07 18.81 -19.95
N ASP A 100 2.88 19.27 -18.99
CA ASP A 100 4.35 19.24 -19.10
C ASP A 100 4.89 17.79 -19.25
N MET A 101 4.29 16.81 -18.56
CA MET A 101 4.63 15.40 -18.74
C MET A 101 4.26 14.88 -20.13
N PHE A 102 3.16 15.37 -20.71
CA PHE A 102 2.76 15.02 -22.08
C PHE A 102 3.69 15.67 -23.12
N GLU A 103 4.04 16.94 -22.97
CA GLU A 103 4.95 17.65 -23.88
C GLU A 103 6.34 17.01 -23.93
N ARG A 104 6.84 16.52 -22.77
CA ARG A 104 8.15 15.87 -22.66
C ARG A 104 8.14 14.38 -23.01
N GLU A 105 7.01 13.87 -23.48
CA GLU A 105 6.82 12.47 -23.84
C GLU A 105 7.17 11.50 -22.69
N CYS A 106 6.80 11.83 -21.45
CA CYS A 106 7.11 11.04 -20.24
C CYS A 106 6.46 9.64 -20.23
N TRP A 107 5.71 9.25 -21.27
CA TRP A 107 5.32 7.87 -21.51
C TRP A 107 6.48 6.98 -21.99
N LEU A 108 7.65 7.56 -22.31
CA LEU A 108 8.89 6.81 -22.51
C LEU A 108 9.65 6.72 -21.20
N LYS A 109 10.06 5.51 -20.81
CA LYS A 109 10.75 5.26 -19.53
C LYS A 109 12.03 6.08 -19.37
N SER A 110 12.76 6.35 -20.46
CA SER A 110 13.95 7.20 -20.47
C SER A 110 13.62 8.64 -20.10
N ASN A 111 12.60 9.22 -20.73
CA ASN A 111 12.20 10.61 -20.55
C ASN A 111 11.55 10.82 -19.18
N CYS A 112 10.78 9.84 -18.71
CA CYS A 112 10.25 9.85 -17.34
C CYS A 112 11.36 9.86 -16.30
N ALA A 113 12.44 9.10 -16.51
CA ALA A 113 13.57 9.08 -15.60
C ALA A 113 14.34 10.41 -15.57
N THR A 114 14.54 11.05 -16.72
CA THR A 114 15.17 12.37 -16.79
C THR A 114 14.29 13.44 -16.14
N TRP A 115 12.99 13.45 -16.42
CA TRP A 115 12.04 14.38 -15.82
C TRP A 115 11.97 14.22 -14.30
N LYS A 116 11.96 12.98 -13.79
CA LYS A 116 11.99 12.71 -12.35
C LYS A 116 13.26 13.23 -11.70
N ALA A 117 14.41 13.03 -12.35
CA ALA A 117 15.69 13.54 -11.85
C ALA A 117 15.72 15.09 -11.83
N GLU A 118 15.17 15.74 -12.84
CA GLU A 118 15.04 17.21 -12.88
C GLU A 118 14.13 17.73 -11.77
N ARG A 119 12.97 17.12 -11.56
CA ARG A 119 12.04 17.48 -10.48
C ARG A 119 12.65 17.27 -9.09
N ASP A 120 13.31 16.15 -8.88
CA ASP A 120 13.99 15.86 -7.61
C ASP A 120 15.14 16.86 -7.37
N ALA A 121 15.86 17.27 -8.42
CA ALA A 121 16.90 18.30 -8.33
C ALA A 121 16.32 19.68 -7.99
N GLU A 122 15.24 20.10 -8.65
CA GLU A 122 14.55 21.34 -8.34
C GLU A 122 13.98 21.37 -6.91
N GLU A 123 13.44 20.25 -6.44
CA GLU A 123 12.96 20.14 -5.06
C GLU A 123 14.13 20.21 -4.08
N GLN A 124 15.25 19.53 -4.37
CA GLN A 124 16.48 19.64 -3.57
C GLN A 124 17.04 21.06 -3.56
N GLU A 125 17.00 21.80 -4.67
CA GLU A 125 17.41 23.19 -4.74
C GLU A 125 16.47 24.10 -3.93
N LYS A 126 15.16 23.93 -4.06
CA LYS A 126 14.17 24.66 -3.24
C LYS A 126 14.37 24.38 -1.76
N MET A 127 14.61 23.13 -1.40
CA MET A 127 14.94 22.73 -0.03
C MET A 127 16.26 23.36 0.41
N ALA A 128 17.29 23.36 -0.43
CA ALA A 128 18.58 23.96 -0.15
C ALA A 128 18.50 25.49 0.01
N GLN A 129 17.63 26.14 -0.76
CA GLN A 129 17.36 27.58 -0.65
C GLN A 129 16.55 27.92 0.59
N SER A 130 15.70 27.00 1.06
CA SER A 130 14.89 27.20 2.26
C SER A 130 15.77 27.57 3.47
N GLY A 131 15.33 28.59 4.22
CA GLY A 131 16.03 29.02 5.43
C GLY A 131 16.11 27.92 6.49
N LYS A 132 15.12 27.01 6.51
CA LYS A 132 15.08 25.85 7.43
C LYS A 132 16.23 24.89 7.18
N TYR A 133 16.49 24.51 5.93
CA TYR A 133 17.61 23.63 5.58
C TYR A 133 18.96 24.28 5.87
N LYS A 134 19.11 25.59 5.57
CA LYS A 134 20.34 26.33 5.91
C LYS A 134 20.59 26.38 7.42
N ARG A 135 19.55 26.55 8.25
CA ARG A 135 19.63 26.47 9.72
C ARG A 135 20.01 25.07 10.19
N TYR A 136 19.33 24.03 9.68
CA TYR A 136 19.62 22.63 10.02
C TYR A 136 21.06 22.24 9.67
N LYS A 137 21.56 22.64 8.49
CA LYS A 137 22.95 22.41 8.08
C LYS A 137 23.96 23.07 9.03
N ARG A 138 23.69 24.28 9.53
CA ARG A 138 24.53 24.96 10.54
C ARG A 138 24.50 24.22 11.87
N TYR A 139 23.32 23.77 12.31
CA TYR A 139 23.18 22.95 13.50
C TYR A 139 23.98 21.65 13.38
N MET A 140 23.87 20.90 12.29
CA MET A 140 24.66 19.69 12.08
C MET A 140 26.18 19.93 12.07
N LYS A 141 26.63 21.06 11.51
CA LYS A 141 28.05 21.44 11.53
C LYS A 141 28.54 21.81 12.95
N ASN A 142 27.68 22.41 13.76
CA ASN A 142 28.01 22.86 15.12
C ASN A 142 27.64 21.83 16.21
N ALA A 143 26.90 20.77 15.87
CA ALA A 143 26.44 19.73 16.81
C ALA A 143 27.61 18.95 17.45
N GLY A 144 28.78 18.91 16.80
CA GLY A 144 30.02 18.36 17.39
C GLY A 144 30.71 19.29 18.40
N THR A 145 30.26 20.54 18.55
CA THR A 145 30.83 21.56 19.47
C THR A 145 29.89 21.89 20.62
N ILE A 146 28.80 21.13 20.80
CA ILE A 146 28.00 21.18 22.02
C ILE A 146 28.71 20.28 23.05
N SER A 147 29.95 20.63 23.41
CA SER A 147 30.59 20.07 24.59
C SER A 147 29.75 20.48 25.79
N PHE A 148 29.08 19.51 26.39
CA PHE A 148 28.74 19.57 27.80
C PHE A 148 30.05 19.91 28.52
N VAL A 149 30.17 21.17 28.93
CA VAL A 149 31.13 21.51 29.98
C VAL A 149 30.52 20.91 31.23
N ASP A 150 31.13 19.83 31.71
CA ASP A 150 30.95 19.36 33.08
C ASP A 150 31.33 20.54 34.00
N GLU A 151 30.35 21.17 34.65
CA GLU A 151 30.60 22.09 35.76
C GLU A 151 30.61 21.26 37.05
N ASP A 152 31.80 21.20 37.67
CA ASP A 152 32.13 20.59 38.97
C ASP A 152 31.28 21.09 40.15
#